data_AF-A0A9P4GP10-F1
#
_entry.id   AF-A0A9P4GP10-F1
#
_cell.length_a   1.000
_cell.length_b   1.000
_cell.length_c   1.000
_cell.angle_alpha   90.00
_cell.angle_beta   90.00
_cell.angle_gamma   90.00
#
_symmetry.space_group_name_H-M   'P 1'
#
loop_
_entity.id
_entity.type
_entity.pdbx_description
1 polymer ?
#
loop_
_entity_poly.entity_id
_entity_poly.type
_entity_poly.pdbx_seq_one_letter_code
_entity_poly.pdbx_strand_id
1 'polypeptide(L)'
;MDRPQVLIPPAANILGTIGTGCLCVQIIPQIWHNWRRKSTEGLPGTMLILWSICGVPFGVYAIVQNFNFALKFQPQAFAGLTLIAWGQTLYYHNKWRAWTATIATIALAGSFALMEMILILTLRTPYSRGVKWPMMLMAISASVIQAVGLIPPYFELAKRNGRVIGIDFWFLTIDYAGAFFSLMAIVAQQWFDALGAGLYIACLALETGIFVSQAIWLWRIRHIRREAKKAGMTYDQYVAKHPSKKLPRSDSQETVVDVEACHESNAPDAYNEKPNTILTNNTDTTAQTCSATSNAVVRQEEAVSKPLVAVLKLSGSS
;
A
#
# COMPACT_ATOMS: atom_id res chain seq x y z
N MET A 1 12.20 16.49 -26.54
CA MET A 1 10.78 16.83 -26.29
C MET A 1 10.11 16.73 -27.65
N ASP A 2 9.89 15.48 -28.03
CA ASP A 2 9.53 15.12 -29.39
C ASP A 2 8.02 15.13 -29.54
N ARG A 3 7.51 14.64 -30.67
CA ARG A 3 6.08 14.66 -30.95
C ARG A 3 5.37 13.64 -30.05
N PRO A 4 4.09 13.86 -29.68
CA PRO A 4 3.32 12.85 -28.94
C PRO A 4 3.35 11.52 -29.69
N GLN A 5 3.35 10.41 -28.95
CA GLN A 5 3.57 9.08 -29.53
C GLN A 5 2.49 8.75 -30.57
N VAL A 6 2.90 8.19 -31.71
CA VAL A 6 2.01 7.84 -32.82
C VAL A 6 1.78 6.33 -32.87
N LEU A 7 2.85 5.55 -32.67
CA LEU A 7 2.82 4.10 -32.48
C LEU A 7 3.35 3.74 -31.09
N ILE A 8 2.72 2.75 -30.44
CA ILE A 8 3.19 2.19 -29.16
C ILE A 8 3.77 0.79 -29.45
N PRO A 9 5.09 0.58 -29.33
CA PRO A 9 5.69 -0.74 -29.51
C PRO A 9 5.18 -1.76 -28.48
N PRO A 10 5.02 -3.05 -28.83
CA PRO A 10 4.57 -4.07 -27.89
C PRO A 10 5.43 -4.17 -26.62
N ALA A 11 6.75 -4.01 -26.75
CA ALA A 11 7.67 -3.99 -25.62
C ALA A 11 7.35 -2.86 -24.62
N ALA A 12 7.06 -1.64 -25.11
CA ALA A 12 6.67 -0.51 -24.26
C ALA A 12 5.35 -0.77 -23.52
N ASN A 13 4.38 -1.44 -24.16
CA ASN A 13 3.15 -1.87 -23.51
C ASN A 13 3.44 -2.89 -22.39
N ILE A 14 4.20 -3.95 -22.66
CA ILE A 14 4.49 -5.01 -21.69
C ILE A 14 5.26 -4.46 -20.49
N LEU A 15 6.36 -3.73 -20.74
CA LEU A 15 7.17 -3.10 -19.70
C LEU A 15 6.36 -2.09 -18.88
N GLY A 16 5.51 -1.30 -19.55
CA GLY A 16 4.60 -0.36 -18.89
C GLY A 16 3.62 -1.10 -17.97
N THR A 17 2.97 -2.16 -18.46
CA THR A 17 2.02 -2.96 -17.67
C THR A 17 2.67 -3.59 -16.44
N ILE A 18 3.90 -4.10 -16.56
CA ILE A 18 4.66 -4.62 -15.41
C ILE A 18 4.96 -3.49 -14.41
N GLY A 19 5.50 -2.36 -14.87
CA GLY A 19 5.82 -1.21 -14.02
C GLY A 19 4.62 -0.65 -13.27
N THR A 20 3.50 -0.47 -13.98
CA THR A 20 2.21 -0.07 -13.41
C THR A 20 1.68 -1.10 -12.42
N GLY A 21 1.80 -2.39 -12.74
CA GLY A 21 1.40 -3.49 -11.87
C GLY A 21 2.13 -3.44 -10.53
N CYS A 22 3.46 -3.33 -10.54
CA CYS A 22 4.27 -3.18 -9.34
C CYS A 22 3.83 -1.99 -8.47
N LEU A 23 3.70 -0.79 -9.07
CA LEU A 23 3.30 0.42 -8.35
C LEU A 23 1.88 0.39 -7.77
N CYS A 24 0.96 -0.39 -8.37
CA CYS A 24 -0.34 -0.65 -7.76
C CYS A 24 -0.23 -1.67 -6.63
N VAL A 25 0.51 -2.76 -6.86
CA VAL A 25 0.68 -3.88 -5.93
C VAL A 25 1.42 -3.47 -4.65
N GLN A 26 2.29 -2.45 -4.64
CA GLN A 26 2.95 -2.06 -3.39
C GLN A 26 2.01 -1.41 -2.35
N ILE A 27 1.01 -0.63 -2.79
CA ILE A 27 0.14 0.10 -1.85
C ILE A 27 -0.98 -0.79 -1.31
N ILE A 28 -1.43 -1.79 -2.09
CA ILE A 28 -2.56 -2.67 -1.73
C ILE A 28 -2.32 -3.47 -0.42
N PRO A 29 -1.17 -4.14 -0.21
CA PRO A 29 -0.82 -4.80 1.05
C PRO A 29 -0.80 -3.82 2.23
N GLN A 30 -0.30 -2.60 2.04
CA GLN A 30 -0.30 -1.58 3.10
C GLN A 30 -1.73 -1.18 3.48
N ILE A 31 -2.60 -0.91 2.51
CA ILE A 31 -4.04 -0.61 2.74
C ILE A 31 -4.71 -1.77 3.48
N TRP A 32 -4.46 -3.01 3.06
CA TRP A 32 -5.02 -4.20 3.68
C TRP A 32 -4.50 -4.40 5.12
N HIS A 33 -3.20 -4.21 5.34
CA HIS A 33 -2.55 -4.36 6.63
C HIS A 33 -3.01 -3.29 7.63
N ASN A 34 -3.13 -2.03 7.20
CA ASN A 34 -3.78 -0.96 7.96
C ASN A 34 -5.22 -1.34 8.34
N TRP A 35 -6.00 -1.86 7.40
CA TRP A 35 -7.37 -2.29 7.65
C TRP A 35 -7.46 -3.52 8.56
N ARG A 36 -6.50 -4.45 8.52
CA ARG A 36 -6.44 -5.60 9.43
C ARG A 36 -6.05 -5.21 10.85
N ARG A 37 -5.01 -4.37 11.00
CA ARG A 37 -4.48 -3.93 12.32
C ARG A 37 -5.29 -2.81 12.98
N LYS A 38 -6.13 -2.08 12.22
CA LYS A 38 -6.85 -0.89 12.68
C LYS A 38 -5.94 0.23 13.25
N SER A 39 -4.67 0.23 12.82
CA SER A 39 -3.65 1.23 13.15
C SER A 39 -2.87 1.58 11.89
N THR A 40 -2.43 2.84 11.81
CA THR A 40 -1.52 3.38 10.79
C THR A 40 -0.29 4.01 11.44
N GLU A 41 0.10 3.53 12.63
CA GLU A 41 1.36 3.92 13.27
C GLU A 41 2.56 3.56 12.38
N GLY A 42 3.56 4.43 12.33
CA GLY A 42 4.70 4.35 11.41
C GLY A 42 4.41 4.72 9.95
N LEU A 43 3.17 5.02 9.56
CA LEU A 43 2.82 5.39 8.17
C LEU A 43 2.72 6.93 8.01
N PRO A 44 3.68 7.60 7.34
CA PRO A 44 3.66 9.05 7.18
C PRO A 44 2.54 9.51 6.24
N GLY A 45 1.41 9.95 6.80
CA GLY A 45 0.27 10.46 6.03
C GLY A 45 0.62 11.64 5.11
N THR A 46 1.61 12.45 5.47
CA THR A 46 2.13 13.57 4.65
C THR A 46 2.78 13.09 3.34
N MET A 47 3.50 11.98 3.36
CA MET A 47 4.09 11.35 2.17
C MET A 47 2.99 10.83 1.22
N LEU A 48 1.99 10.14 1.77
CA LEU A 48 0.86 9.61 0.99
C LEU A 48 0.06 10.72 0.27
N ILE A 49 -0.19 11.85 0.92
CA ILE A 49 -0.92 12.95 0.26
C ILE A 49 -0.05 13.66 -0.79
N LEU A 50 1.25 13.85 -0.54
CA LEU A 50 2.18 14.41 -1.54
C LEU A 50 2.26 13.53 -2.79
N TRP A 51 2.35 12.21 -2.62
CA TRP A 51 2.29 11.23 -3.70
C TRP A 51 0.95 11.27 -4.46
N SER A 52 -0.16 11.41 -3.74
CA SER A 52 -1.49 11.57 -4.37
C SER A 52 -1.57 12.86 -5.20
N ILE A 53 -1.03 13.97 -4.68
CA ILE A 53 -0.96 15.27 -5.39
C ILE A 53 -0.04 15.17 -6.62
N CYS A 54 1.07 14.44 -6.54
CA CYS A 54 1.99 14.19 -7.65
C CYS A 54 1.30 13.50 -8.84
N GLY A 55 0.32 12.64 -8.57
CA GLY A 55 -0.46 11.94 -9.58
C GLY A 55 -1.14 12.85 -10.60
N VAL A 56 -1.61 14.04 -10.19
CA VAL A 56 -2.32 14.97 -11.09
C VAL A 56 -1.43 15.54 -12.19
N PRO A 57 -0.33 16.29 -11.91
CA PRO A 57 0.55 16.78 -12.97
C PRO A 57 1.21 15.64 -13.76
N PHE A 58 1.44 14.47 -13.14
CA PHE A 58 1.98 13.31 -13.85
C PHE A 58 0.97 12.67 -14.81
N GLY A 59 -0.30 12.54 -14.41
CA GLY A 59 -1.39 12.05 -15.24
C GLY A 59 -1.67 12.95 -16.44
N VAL A 60 -1.77 14.27 -16.20
CA VAL A 60 -1.86 15.29 -17.26
C VAL A 60 -0.71 15.13 -18.25
N TYR A 61 0.52 14.92 -17.76
CA TYR A 61 1.69 14.71 -18.60
C TYR A 61 1.59 13.44 -19.46
N ALA A 62 1.35 12.28 -18.85
CA ALA A 62 1.26 10.99 -19.53
C ALA A 62 0.12 10.93 -20.57
N ILE A 63 -1.01 11.58 -20.28
CA ILE A 63 -2.17 11.65 -21.18
C ILE A 63 -1.87 12.53 -22.39
N VAL A 64 -1.34 13.75 -22.20
CA VAL A 64 -1.09 14.69 -23.31
C VAL A 64 0.11 14.28 -24.17
N GLN A 65 1.16 13.66 -23.60
CA GLN A 65 2.25 13.04 -24.39
C GLN A 65 1.84 11.75 -25.11
N ASN A 66 0.61 11.28 -24.89
CA ASN A 66 0.05 10.07 -25.47
C ASN A 66 0.87 8.81 -25.15
N PHE A 67 1.33 8.65 -23.90
CA PHE A 67 2.05 7.46 -23.47
C PHE A 67 1.25 6.15 -23.65
N ASN A 68 1.91 5.01 -23.47
CA ASN A 68 1.22 3.72 -23.47
C ASN A 68 0.12 3.66 -22.40
N PHE A 69 -0.88 2.79 -22.58
CA PHE A 69 -2.07 2.79 -21.71
C PHE A 69 -1.73 2.57 -20.23
N ALA A 70 -0.77 1.68 -19.96
CA ALA A 70 -0.33 1.40 -18.59
C ALA A 70 0.27 2.65 -17.92
N LEU A 71 1.21 3.34 -18.58
CA LEU A 71 1.80 4.58 -18.06
C LEU A 71 0.81 5.75 -17.92
N LYS A 72 -0.33 5.74 -18.63
CA LYS A 72 -1.45 6.67 -18.38
C LYS A 72 -2.29 6.28 -17.17
N PHE A 73 -2.56 4.99 -17.01
CA PHE A 73 -3.34 4.45 -15.89
C PHE A 73 -2.57 4.50 -14.56
N GLN A 74 -1.24 4.39 -14.61
CA GLN A 74 -0.33 4.37 -13.46
C GLN A 74 -0.47 5.56 -12.49
N PRO A 75 -0.37 6.83 -12.92
CA PRO A 75 -0.64 7.97 -12.03
C PRO A 75 -2.03 7.92 -11.39
N GLN A 76 -3.05 7.49 -12.14
CA GLN A 76 -4.44 7.42 -11.66
C GLN A 76 -4.60 6.38 -10.55
N ALA A 77 -4.14 5.16 -10.81
CA ALA A 77 -4.24 4.04 -9.88
C ALA A 77 -3.38 4.29 -8.64
N PHE A 78 -2.14 4.75 -8.82
CA PHE A 78 -1.25 5.07 -7.70
C PHE A 78 -1.84 6.17 -6.82
N ALA A 79 -2.24 7.32 -7.40
CA ALA A 79 -2.81 8.43 -6.63
C ALA A 79 -4.11 8.05 -5.92
N GLY A 80 -4.98 7.26 -6.55
CA GLY A 80 -6.18 6.73 -5.92
C GLY A 80 -5.87 5.83 -4.72
N LEU A 81 -4.92 4.91 -4.87
CA LEU A 81 -4.49 4.01 -3.79
C LEU A 81 -3.80 4.78 -2.64
N THR A 82 -2.88 5.70 -2.93
CA THR A 82 -2.23 6.52 -1.90
C THR A 82 -3.23 7.43 -1.19
N LEU A 83 -4.26 7.91 -1.87
CA LEU A 83 -5.33 8.73 -1.29
C LEU A 83 -6.27 7.90 -0.40
N ILE A 84 -6.58 6.66 -0.76
CA ILE A 84 -7.29 5.70 0.13
C ILE A 84 -6.45 5.42 1.38
N ALA A 85 -5.15 5.18 1.23
CA ALA A 85 -4.24 4.99 2.35
C ALA A 85 -4.16 6.25 3.25
N TRP A 86 -4.15 7.45 2.65
CA TRP A 86 -4.24 8.71 3.39
C TRP A 86 -5.55 8.83 4.17
N GLY A 87 -6.69 8.49 3.57
CA GLY A 87 -7.99 8.42 4.24
C GLY A 87 -8.00 7.47 5.45
N GLN A 88 -7.29 6.34 5.35
CA GLN A 88 -7.05 5.46 6.50
C GLN A 88 -6.24 6.14 7.61
N THR A 89 -5.23 6.96 7.29
CA THR A 89 -4.48 7.72 8.33
C THR A 89 -5.37 8.74 9.04
N LEU A 90 -6.28 9.42 8.34
CA LEU A 90 -7.25 10.33 8.98
C LEU A 90 -8.15 9.60 9.98
N TYR A 91 -8.59 8.39 9.64
CA TYR A 91 -9.44 7.58 10.52
C TYR A 91 -8.66 6.95 11.69
N TYR A 92 -7.57 6.24 11.42
CA TYR A 92 -6.87 5.43 12.44
C TYR A 92 -5.86 6.22 13.27
N HIS A 93 -5.13 7.18 12.69
CA HIS A 93 -4.16 8.01 13.43
C HIS A 93 -4.85 9.25 14.02
N ASN A 94 -5.47 10.09 13.19
CA ASN A 94 -6.06 11.36 13.64
C ASN A 94 -7.43 11.19 14.36
N LYS A 95 -7.95 9.96 14.46
CA LYS A 95 -9.21 9.60 15.13
C LYS A 95 -10.44 10.37 14.60
N TRP A 96 -10.44 10.76 13.33
CA TRP A 96 -11.62 11.39 12.70
C TRP A 96 -12.79 10.41 12.65
N ARG A 97 -14.02 10.91 12.62
CA ARG A 97 -15.20 10.07 12.35
C ARG A 97 -15.07 9.47 10.94
N ALA A 98 -15.35 8.17 10.80
CA ALA A 98 -15.21 7.42 9.54
C ALA A 98 -15.91 8.12 8.35
N TRP A 99 -17.11 8.65 8.57
CA TRP A 99 -17.87 9.41 7.58
C TRP A 99 -17.14 10.68 7.12
N THR A 100 -16.59 11.45 8.06
CA THR A 100 -15.82 12.68 7.76
C THR A 100 -14.53 12.38 7.02
N ALA A 101 -13.78 11.35 7.42
CA ALA A 101 -12.58 10.91 6.71
C ALA A 101 -12.90 10.41 5.29
N THR A 102 -13.99 9.65 5.13
CA THR A 102 -14.44 9.14 3.83
C THR A 102 -14.89 10.29 2.91
N ILE A 103 -15.70 11.25 3.39
CA ILE A 103 -16.08 12.44 2.62
C ILE A 103 -14.84 13.24 2.23
N ALA A 104 -13.91 13.50 3.15
CA ALA A 104 -12.69 14.25 2.83
C ALA A 104 -11.86 13.56 1.74
N THR A 105 -11.74 12.24 1.80
CA THR A 105 -11.04 11.42 0.80
C THR A 105 -11.74 11.48 -0.57
N ILE A 106 -13.06 11.33 -0.61
CA ILE A 106 -13.85 11.37 -1.86
C ILE A 106 -13.84 12.78 -2.47
N ALA A 107 -13.99 13.83 -1.65
CA ALA A 107 -13.95 15.21 -2.11
C ALA A 107 -12.59 15.58 -2.71
N LEU A 108 -11.50 15.07 -2.11
CA LEU A 108 -10.14 15.27 -2.60
C LEU A 108 -9.84 14.45 -3.86
N ALA A 109 -10.39 13.23 -3.98
CA ALA A 109 -10.33 12.45 -5.21
C ALA A 109 -11.07 13.15 -6.36
N GLY A 110 -12.27 13.66 -6.07
CA GLY A 110 -13.07 14.43 -7.02
C GLY A 110 -12.40 15.73 -7.46
N SER A 111 -11.74 16.46 -6.54
CA SER A 111 -11.01 17.68 -6.89
C SER A 111 -9.75 17.40 -7.73
N PHE A 112 -9.03 16.31 -7.46
CA PHE A 112 -7.91 15.86 -8.30
C PHE A 112 -8.38 15.48 -9.70
N ALA A 113 -9.43 14.67 -9.84
CA ALA A 113 -9.98 14.29 -11.15
C ALA A 113 -10.51 15.51 -11.94
N LEU A 114 -11.19 16.45 -11.26
CA LEU A 114 -11.66 17.70 -11.86
C LEU A 114 -10.49 18.59 -12.31
N MET A 115 -9.48 18.78 -11.46
CA MET A 115 -8.29 19.56 -11.76
C MET A 115 -7.51 18.97 -12.93
N GLU A 116 -7.30 17.66 -12.95
CA GLU A 116 -6.69 16.94 -14.07
C GLU A 116 -7.48 17.11 -15.37
N MET A 117 -8.80 16.91 -15.35
CA MET A 117 -9.65 17.09 -16.53
C MET A 117 -9.54 18.52 -17.09
N ILE A 118 -9.61 19.54 -16.23
CA ILE A 118 -9.47 20.94 -16.63
C ILE A 118 -8.07 21.19 -17.21
N LEU A 119 -7.00 20.69 -16.58
CA LEU A 119 -5.64 20.85 -17.06
C LEU A 119 -5.42 20.14 -18.41
N ILE A 120 -5.94 18.93 -18.62
CA ILE A 120 -5.86 18.23 -19.91
C ILE A 120 -6.54 19.05 -21.01
N LEU A 121 -7.78 19.51 -20.79
CA LEU A 121 -8.51 20.30 -21.78
C LEU A 121 -7.82 21.64 -22.08
N THR A 122 -7.32 22.31 -21.03
CA THR A 122 -6.66 23.62 -21.14
C THR A 122 -5.28 23.52 -21.80
N LEU A 123 -4.46 22.52 -21.45
CA LEU A 123 -3.07 22.40 -21.92
C LEU A 123 -2.95 21.69 -23.28
N ARG A 124 -3.91 20.84 -23.66
CA ARG A 124 -3.90 20.14 -24.96
C ARG A 124 -3.96 21.12 -26.14
N THR A 125 -4.68 22.24 -26.01
CA THR A 125 -4.84 23.23 -27.09
C THR A 125 -3.57 24.07 -27.34
N PRO A 126 -2.87 24.63 -26.33
CA PRO A 126 -1.54 25.20 -26.51
C PRO A 126 -0.52 24.18 -27.04
N TYR A 127 -0.55 22.94 -26.54
CA TYR A 127 0.39 21.91 -26.94
C TYR A 127 0.23 21.51 -28.43
N SER A 128 -1.00 21.37 -28.93
CA SER A 128 -1.25 21.14 -30.36
C SER A 128 -0.86 22.33 -31.26
N ARG A 129 -0.77 23.53 -30.69
CA ARG A 129 -0.22 24.74 -31.35
C ARG A 129 1.30 24.86 -31.21
N GLY A 130 1.98 23.85 -30.67
CA GLY A 130 3.44 23.80 -30.52
C GLY A 130 4.00 24.41 -29.24
N VAL A 131 3.17 24.89 -28.32
CA VAL A 131 3.61 25.51 -27.06
C VAL A 131 3.95 24.42 -26.04
N LYS A 132 5.24 24.11 -25.87
CA LYS A 132 5.72 22.97 -25.05
C LYS A 132 5.92 23.27 -23.57
N TRP A 133 6.14 24.54 -23.19
CA TRP A 133 6.51 24.91 -21.81
C TRP A 133 5.51 24.48 -20.72
N PRO A 134 4.17 24.55 -20.91
CA PRO A 134 3.23 24.09 -19.89
C PRO A 134 3.34 22.58 -19.59
N MET A 135 3.62 21.75 -20.60
CA MET A 135 3.84 20.32 -20.40
C MET A 135 5.15 20.04 -19.67
N MET A 136 6.20 20.82 -19.94
CA MET A 136 7.44 20.76 -19.19
C MET A 136 7.25 21.15 -17.71
N LEU A 137 6.41 22.16 -17.43
CA LEU A 137 6.05 22.53 -16.07
C LEU A 137 5.34 21.38 -15.34
N MET A 138 4.37 20.70 -15.97
CA MET A 138 3.72 19.52 -15.39
C MET A 138 4.73 18.41 -15.00
N ALA A 139 5.64 18.02 -15.89
CA ALA A 139 6.64 16.99 -15.58
C ALA A 139 7.65 17.41 -14.50
N ILE A 140 8.10 18.66 -14.50
CA ILE A 140 9.00 19.19 -13.47
C ILE A 140 8.29 19.24 -12.12
N SER A 141 7.06 19.77 -12.07
CA SER A 141 6.25 19.81 -10.84
C SER A 141 6.01 18.40 -10.29
N ALA A 142 5.65 17.43 -11.13
CA ALA A 142 5.52 16.04 -10.71
C ALA A 142 6.84 15.50 -10.12
N SER A 143 7.96 15.69 -10.81
CA SER A 143 9.29 15.23 -10.35
C SER A 143 9.69 15.85 -9.01
N VAL A 144 9.41 17.14 -8.80
CA VAL A 144 9.67 17.85 -7.55
C VAL A 144 8.76 17.35 -6.42
N ILE A 145 7.45 17.19 -6.66
CA ILE A 145 6.51 16.71 -5.64
C ILE A 145 6.82 15.26 -5.25
N GLN A 146 7.20 14.41 -6.21
CA GLN A 146 7.67 13.04 -5.95
C GLN A 146 8.90 13.03 -5.02
N ALA A 147 9.91 13.85 -5.33
CA ALA A 147 11.11 13.96 -4.50
C ALA A 147 10.80 14.51 -3.10
N VAL A 148 9.91 15.52 -3.00
CA VAL A 148 9.45 16.08 -1.72
C VAL A 148 8.68 15.04 -0.89
N GLY A 149 7.91 14.16 -1.52
CA GLY A 149 7.23 13.03 -0.87
C GLY A 149 8.19 12.08 -0.14
N LEU A 150 9.42 11.92 -0.63
CA LEU A 150 10.46 11.07 -0.03
C LEU A 150 11.31 11.78 1.05
N ILE A 151 11.11 13.07 1.31
CA ILE A 151 11.85 13.80 2.36
C ILE A 151 11.64 13.21 3.77
N PRO A 152 10.42 12.86 4.24
CA PRO A 152 10.25 12.33 5.59
C PRO A 152 11.02 11.01 5.82
N PRO A 153 10.95 9.99 4.93
CA PRO A 153 11.83 8.81 4.99
C PRO A 153 13.33 9.15 5.07
N TYR A 154 13.80 10.10 4.26
CA TYR A 154 15.20 10.55 4.25
C TYR A 154 15.61 11.26 5.55
N PHE A 155 14.70 12.02 6.16
CA PHE A 155 14.96 12.70 7.42
C PHE A 155 15.06 11.71 8.59
N GLU A 156 14.20 10.69 8.65
CA GLU A 156 14.32 9.60 9.62
C GLU A 156 15.62 8.82 9.45
N LEU A 157 16.01 8.54 8.21
CA LEU A 157 17.26 7.87 7.85
C LEU A 157 18.50 8.66 8.31
N ALA A 158 18.50 9.98 8.09
CA ALA A 158 19.57 10.88 8.54
C ALA A 158 19.64 10.96 10.07
N LYS A 159 18.49 11.14 10.75
CA LYS A 159 18.39 11.17 12.22
C LYS A 159 18.90 9.87 12.88
N ARG A 160 18.76 8.73 12.19
CA ARG A 160 19.15 7.40 12.67
C ARG A 160 20.51 6.92 12.15
N ASN A 161 21.38 7.83 11.67
CA ASN A 161 22.74 7.52 11.18
C ASN A 161 22.79 6.42 10.09
N GLY A 162 21.80 6.41 9.19
CA GLY A 162 21.70 5.47 8.08
C GLY A 162 20.92 4.18 8.37
N ARG A 163 20.36 3.99 9.57
CA ARG A 163 19.46 2.86 9.83
C ARG A 163 18.08 3.12 9.23
N VAL A 164 17.70 2.32 8.23
CA VAL A 164 16.30 2.25 7.78
C VAL A 164 15.49 1.47 8.83
N ILE A 165 14.44 2.09 9.36
CA ILE A 165 13.43 1.46 10.22
C ILE A 165 12.07 1.98 9.73
N GLY A 166 11.04 1.14 9.74
CA GLY A 166 9.66 1.54 9.38
C GLY A 166 9.36 1.50 7.87
N ILE A 167 10.38 1.36 7.02
CA ILE A 167 10.22 1.07 5.59
C ILE A 167 10.40 -0.44 5.40
N ASP A 168 9.41 -1.09 4.79
CA ASP A 168 9.52 -2.50 4.38
C ASP A 168 10.38 -2.61 3.11
N PHE A 169 11.38 -3.48 3.12
CA PHE A 169 12.26 -3.72 1.98
C PHE A 169 11.54 -4.41 0.81
N TRP A 170 10.49 -5.19 1.07
CA TRP A 170 9.64 -5.74 0.01
C TRP A 170 8.86 -4.63 -0.69
N PHE A 171 8.26 -3.71 0.08
CA PHE A 171 7.61 -2.52 -0.46
C PHE A 171 8.58 -1.72 -1.34
N LEU A 172 9.75 -1.35 -0.82
CA LEU A 172 10.75 -0.56 -1.54
C LEU A 172 11.29 -1.26 -2.79
N THR A 173 11.41 -2.60 -2.78
CA THR A 173 11.86 -3.38 -3.95
C THR A 173 10.80 -3.42 -5.04
N ILE A 174 9.51 -3.42 -4.68
CA ILE A 174 8.40 -3.36 -5.65
C ILE A 174 8.28 -1.96 -6.24
N ASP A 175 8.48 -0.89 -5.45
CA ASP A 175 8.58 0.51 -5.95
C ASP A 175 9.66 0.61 -7.02
N TYR A 176 10.86 0.12 -6.70
CA TYR A 176 12.04 0.16 -7.55
C TYR A 176 11.84 -0.60 -8.87
N ALA A 177 11.28 -1.82 -8.80
CA ALA A 177 10.90 -2.58 -9.98
C ALA A 177 9.87 -1.81 -10.82
N GLY A 178 8.88 -1.20 -10.16
CA GLY A 178 7.87 -0.35 -10.79
C GLY A 178 8.47 0.82 -11.58
N ALA A 179 9.34 1.61 -10.94
CA ALA A 179 10.02 2.73 -11.56
C ALA A 179 10.98 2.27 -12.68
N PHE A 180 11.72 1.17 -12.48
CA PHE A 180 12.63 0.59 -13.48
C PHE A 180 11.90 0.12 -14.74
N PHE A 181 10.86 -0.71 -14.60
CA PHE A 181 10.10 -1.19 -15.75
C PHE A 181 9.35 -0.05 -16.45
N SER A 182 8.87 0.96 -15.71
CA SER A 182 8.27 2.16 -16.31
C SER A 182 9.29 3.01 -17.10
N LEU A 183 10.52 3.15 -16.60
CA LEU A 183 11.62 3.79 -17.34
C LEU A 183 11.97 3.02 -18.61
N MET A 184 12.10 1.70 -18.53
CA MET A 184 12.34 0.84 -19.71
C MET A 184 11.18 0.92 -20.70
N ALA A 185 9.94 1.08 -20.22
CA ALA A 185 8.78 1.29 -21.07
C ALA A 185 8.87 2.60 -21.87
N ILE A 186 9.40 3.69 -21.29
CA ILE A 186 9.67 4.96 -22.00
C ILE A 186 10.84 4.80 -22.99
N VAL A 187 11.92 4.14 -22.61
CA VAL A 187 13.07 3.85 -23.51
C VAL A 187 12.62 3.02 -24.72
N ALA A 188 11.65 2.12 -24.55
CA ALA A 188 11.08 1.31 -25.62
C ALA A 188 9.98 2.01 -26.45
N GLN A 189 9.66 3.29 -26.22
CA GLN A 189 8.70 4.03 -27.05
C GLN A 189 9.29 4.43 -28.41
N GLN A 190 8.43 4.85 -29.34
CA GLN A 190 8.85 5.34 -30.66
C GLN A 190 9.74 6.59 -30.56
N TRP A 191 9.44 7.49 -29.62
CA TRP A 191 10.22 8.69 -29.33
C TRP A 191 10.61 8.72 -27.85
N PHE A 192 11.87 9.07 -27.56
CA PHE A 192 12.37 9.11 -26.19
C PHE A 192 11.87 10.36 -25.44
N ASP A 193 11.09 10.16 -24.38
CA ASP A 193 10.66 11.26 -23.50
C ASP A 193 11.62 11.43 -22.32
N ALA A 194 12.56 12.37 -22.46
CA ALA A 194 13.54 12.70 -21.42
C ALA A 194 12.92 13.25 -20.11
N LEU A 195 11.73 13.86 -20.13
CA LEU A 195 11.11 14.38 -18.91
C LEU A 195 10.35 13.28 -18.17
N GLY A 196 9.62 12.44 -18.90
CA GLY A 196 9.01 11.23 -18.34
C GLY A 196 10.06 10.27 -17.79
N ALA A 197 11.15 10.05 -18.54
CA ALA A 197 12.31 9.29 -18.07
C ALA A 197 12.95 9.95 -16.84
N GLY A 198 13.11 11.27 -16.84
CA GLY A 198 13.67 12.03 -15.71
C GLY A 198 12.92 11.82 -14.39
N LEU A 199 11.59 11.74 -14.42
CA LEU A 199 10.77 11.45 -13.24
C LEU A 199 11.07 10.06 -12.66
N TYR A 200 11.15 9.02 -13.49
CA TYR A 200 11.49 7.68 -13.03
C TYR A 200 12.95 7.53 -12.60
N ILE A 201 13.89 8.20 -13.30
CA ILE A 201 15.31 8.26 -12.91
C ILE A 201 15.46 8.93 -11.55
N ALA A 202 14.72 10.01 -11.27
CA ALA A 202 14.72 10.66 -9.96
C ALA A 202 14.18 9.74 -8.86
N CYS A 203 13.11 8.98 -9.12
CA CYS A 203 12.57 7.98 -8.20
C CYS A 203 13.61 6.90 -7.88
N LEU A 204 14.14 6.24 -8.94
CA LEU A 204 15.19 5.22 -8.83
C LEU A 204 16.44 5.72 -8.10
N ALA A 205 16.88 6.97 -8.34
CA ALA A 205 18.03 7.56 -7.66
C ALA A 205 17.78 7.75 -6.16
N LEU A 206 16.59 8.23 -5.79
CA LEU A 206 16.20 8.41 -4.38
C LEU A 206 16.05 7.06 -3.67
N GLU A 207 15.42 6.07 -4.29
CA GLU A 207 15.30 4.72 -3.71
C GLU A 207 16.65 4.01 -3.61
N THR A 208 17.52 4.14 -4.62
CA THR A 208 18.91 3.67 -4.57
C THR A 208 19.64 4.27 -3.37
N GLY A 209 19.44 5.55 -3.06
CA GLY A 209 20.00 6.19 -1.87
C GLY A 209 19.54 5.56 -0.55
N ILE A 210 18.28 5.12 -0.46
CA ILE A 210 17.75 4.40 0.72
C ILE A 210 18.41 3.01 0.83
N PHE A 211 18.46 2.24 -0.26
CA PHE A 211 19.13 0.93 -0.30
C PHE A 211 20.63 1.03 0.07
N VAL A 212 21.35 1.99 -0.52
CA VAL A 212 22.78 2.23 -0.26
C VAL A 212 23.00 2.62 1.20
N SER A 213 22.15 3.47 1.78
CA SER A 213 22.26 3.86 3.19
C SER A 213 22.10 2.65 4.13
N GLN A 214 21.10 1.78 3.88
CA GLN A 214 20.96 0.53 4.63
C GLN A 214 22.16 -0.39 4.44
N ALA A 215 22.67 -0.55 3.23
CA ALA A 215 23.84 -1.39 2.95
C ALA A 215 25.09 -0.89 3.70
N ILE A 216 25.31 0.44 3.73
CA ILE A 216 26.38 1.09 4.51
C ILE A 216 26.19 0.84 6.01
N TRP A 217 24.95 0.95 6.52
CA TRP A 217 24.64 0.68 7.92
C TRP A 217 24.91 -0.79 8.29
N LEU A 218 24.39 -1.74 7.50
CA LEU A 218 24.61 -3.19 7.65
C LEU A 218 26.11 -3.55 7.62
N TRP A 219 26.86 -2.93 6.71
CA TRP A 219 28.32 -3.12 6.62
C TRP A 219 29.03 -2.62 7.89
N ARG A 220 28.75 -1.37 8.30
CA ARG A 220 29.35 -0.74 9.49
C ARG A 220 29.10 -1.53 10.77
N ILE A 221 27.92 -2.11 10.90
CA ILE A 221 27.45 -2.81 12.11
C ILE A 221 27.63 -4.34 12.01
N ARG A 222 28.20 -4.86 10.93
CA ARG A 222 28.47 -6.31 10.71
C ARG A 222 29.23 -6.97 11.86
N HIS A 223 30.20 -6.29 12.46
CA HIS A 223 30.96 -6.81 13.61
C HIS A 223 30.06 -7.00 14.84
N ILE A 224 29.19 -6.03 15.11
CA ILE A 224 28.29 -6.03 16.27
C ILE A 224 27.13 -7.01 16.05
N ARG A 225 26.59 -7.15 14.83
CA ARG A 225 25.61 -8.21 14.51
C ARG A 225 26.20 -9.62 14.70
N ARG A 226 27.50 -9.81 14.42
CA ARG A 226 28.19 -11.07 14.70
C ARG A 226 28.32 -11.33 16.22
N GLU A 227 28.60 -10.30 17.03
CA GLU A 227 28.64 -10.42 18.49
C GLU A 227 27.24 -10.67 19.08
N ALA A 228 26.22 -9.94 18.63
CA ALA A 228 24.82 -10.11 19.03
C ALA A 228 24.31 -11.52 18.70
N LYS A 229 24.57 -12.01 17.47
CA LYS A 229 24.21 -13.39 17.07
C LYS A 229 24.95 -14.46 17.87
N LYS A 230 26.22 -14.25 18.22
CA LYS A 230 26.96 -15.13 19.15
C LYS A 230 26.36 -15.14 20.56
N ALA A 231 25.77 -14.03 20.98
CA ALA A 231 25.13 -13.89 22.29
C ALA A 231 23.63 -14.24 22.28
N GLY A 232 23.09 -14.76 21.17
CA GLY A 232 21.66 -15.12 21.03
C GLY A 232 20.69 -13.94 21.14
N MET A 233 21.14 -12.71 20.92
CA MET A 233 20.35 -11.49 21.11
C MET A 233 20.15 -10.73 19.80
N THR A 234 19.01 -10.04 19.67
CA THR A 234 18.80 -9.08 18.57
C THR A 234 19.73 -7.88 18.71
N TYR A 235 19.96 -7.13 17.62
CA TYR A 235 20.87 -5.98 17.62
C TYR A 235 20.51 -4.95 18.70
N ASP A 236 19.23 -4.55 18.78
CA ASP A 236 18.78 -3.54 19.73
C ASP A 236 18.90 -4.02 21.20
N GLN A 237 18.67 -5.32 21.48
CA GLN A 237 18.92 -5.92 22.79
C GLN A 237 20.41 -5.97 23.16
N TYR A 238 21.28 -6.32 22.22
CA TYR A 238 22.72 -6.39 22.44
C TYR A 238 23.32 -5.01 22.72
N VAL A 239 22.88 -3.98 21.99
CA VAL A 239 23.30 -2.58 22.20
C VAL A 239 22.76 -2.05 23.53
N ALA A 240 21.50 -2.34 23.89
CA ALA A 240 20.93 -1.93 25.18
C ALA A 240 21.70 -2.50 26.39
N LYS A 241 22.24 -3.72 26.29
CA LYS A 241 23.08 -4.34 27.35
C LYS A 241 24.55 -3.87 27.36
N HIS A 242 25.05 -3.24 26.29
CA HIS A 242 26.45 -2.82 26.19
C HIS A 242 26.61 -1.32 25.84
N PRO A 243 26.09 -0.39 26.67
CA PRO A 243 26.13 1.05 26.39
C PRO A 243 27.54 1.66 26.39
N SER A 244 28.56 0.92 26.85
CA SER A 244 29.96 1.37 26.93
C SER A 244 30.74 1.26 25.61
N LYS A 245 30.29 0.44 24.65
CA LYS A 245 30.74 0.59 23.26
C LYS A 245 30.07 1.86 22.73
N LYS A 246 30.86 2.87 22.32
CA LYS A 246 30.35 4.12 21.72
C LYS A 246 29.53 3.80 20.46
N LEU A 247 28.23 3.65 20.63
CA LEU A 247 27.29 3.27 19.58
C LEU A 247 26.15 4.29 19.55
N PRO A 248 25.73 4.74 18.35
CA PRO A 248 24.60 5.65 18.24
C PRO A 248 23.34 4.94 18.70
N ARG A 249 22.86 5.33 19.89
CA ARG A 249 21.61 4.87 20.46
C ARG A 249 20.46 5.39 19.59
N SER A 250 19.65 4.48 19.06
CA SER A 250 18.47 4.83 18.29
C SER A 250 17.28 4.91 19.25
N ASP A 251 17.03 6.09 19.83
CA ASP A 251 15.95 6.31 20.80
C ASP A 251 14.57 6.31 20.11
N SER A 252 14.09 5.13 19.72
CA SER A 252 12.76 4.90 19.19
C SER A 252 12.29 3.50 19.60
N GLN A 253 11.62 3.41 20.75
CA GLN A 253 10.85 2.23 21.15
C GLN A 253 9.48 2.25 20.47
N GLU A 254 9.43 2.04 19.16
CA GLU A 254 8.20 1.71 18.46
C GLU A 254 8.36 0.36 17.78
N THR A 255 7.59 -0.61 18.24
CA THR A 255 7.60 -2.00 17.78
C THR A 255 7.12 -2.11 16.34
N VAL A 256 8.04 -2.33 15.42
CA VAL A 256 7.76 -2.79 14.06
C VAL A 256 8.18 -4.25 13.95
N VAL A 257 7.39 -5.04 13.21
CA VAL A 257 7.60 -6.47 13.00
C VAL A 257 8.98 -6.72 12.37
N ASP A 258 9.73 -7.66 12.94
CA ASP A 258 11.05 -8.05 12.47
C ASP A 258 10.92 -8.87 11.17
N VAL A 259 11.22 -8.25 10.02
CA VAL A 259 11.16 -8.87 8.70
C VAL A 259 12.32 -9.89 8.49
N GLU A 260 13.32 -9.93 9.38
CA GLU A 260 14.37 -10.95 9.40
C GLU A 260 14.12 -12.06 10.44
N ALA A 261 13.00 -12.04 11.18
CA ALA A 261 12.54 -13.20 11.93
C ALA A 261 12.08 -14.27 10.93
N CYS A 262 12.97 -15.21 10.64
CA CYS A 262 12.72 -16.33 9.75
C CYS A 262 11.38 -17.01 10.11
N HIS A 263 10.54 -17.24 9.12
CA HIS A 263 9.31 -18.01 9.27
C HIS A 263 9.68 -19.38 9.86
N GLU A 264 9.46 -19.57 11.17
CA GLU A 264 9.50 -20.91 11.75
C GLU A 264 8.37 -21.70 11.11
N SER A 265 8.75 -22.76 10.41
CA SER A 265 7.83 -23.69 9.78
C SER A 265 7.11 -24.43 10.89
N ASN A 266 5.86 -24.05 11.16
CA ASN A 266 4.94 -24.85 11.96
C ASN A 266 4.62 -26.16 11.22
N ALA A 267 5.54 -27.12 11.30
CA ALA A 267 5.25 -28.53 11.12
C ALA A 267 4.36 -28.98 12.31
N PRO A 268 3.42 -29.91 12.10
CA PRO A 268 2.39 -30.20 13.08
C PRO A 268 2.96 -30.95 14.30
N ASP A 269 2.64 -30.45 15.50
CA ASP A 269 2.92 -31.16 16.75
C ASP A 269 2.17 -32.49 16.78
N ALA A 270 2.92 -33.57 16.89
CA ALA A 270 2.41 -34.91 17.13
C ALA A 270 2.42 -35.24 18.63
N TYR A 271 1.56 -36.19 19.01
CA TYR A 271 1.44 -36.82 20.35
C TYR A 271 0.82 -35.93 21.46
N ASN A 272 -0.33 -36.30 22.04
CA ASN A 272 -0.50 -37.60 22.69
C ASN A 272 -1.96 -38.07 22.73
N GLU A 273 -2.14 -39.38 22.55
CA GLU A 273 -3.32 -40.12 23.03
C GLU A 273 -3.47 -39.99 24.55
N LYS A 274 -4.73 -39.93 25.02
CA LYS A 274 -5.12 -40.43 26.34
C LYS A 274 -6.34 -41.32 26.19
N PRO A 275 -6.30 -42.59 26.63
CA PRO A 275 -7.47 -43.47 26.58
C PRO A 275 -8.51 -43.03 27.63
N ASN A 276 -9.79 -43.09 27.26
CA ASN A 276 -10.89 -42.97 28.21
C ASN A 276 -10.92 -44.19 29.13
N THR A 277 -11.16 -44.00 30.42
CA THR A 277 -11.50 -45.10 31.34
C THR A 277 -12.52 -44.67 32.39
N ILE A 278 -13.78 -45.01 32.08
CA ILE A 278 -14.83 -45.47 33.00
C ILE A 278 -15.37 -44.47 34.02
N LEU A 279 -16.62 -44.07 33.75
CA LEU A 279 -17.63 -43.78 34.77
C LEU A 279 -18.85 -44.64 34.40
N THR A 280 -18.99 -45.82 35.02
CA THR A 280 -20.15 -46.69 34.83
C THR A 280 -20.71 -47.11 36.19
N ASN A 281 -21.91 -46.63 36.49
CA ASN A 281 -22.76 -47.23 37.49
C ASN A 281 -23.23 -48.62 37.00
N ASN A 282 -23.71 -49.40 37.97
CA ASN A 282 -23.99 -50.83 37.84
C ASN A 282 -25.15 -51.19 36.90
N THR A 283 -25.14 -52.48 36.54
CA THR A 283 -26.28 -53.38 36.30
C THR A 283 -27.15 -53.17 35.05
N ASP A 284 -27.07 -54.20 34.19
CA ASP A 284 -28.20 -54.91 33.58
C ASP A 284 -29.04 -54.24 32.48
N THR A 285 -29.61 -54.97 31.51
CA THR A 285 -29.33 -56.29 30.88
C THR A 285 -30.30 -56.39 29.69
N THR A 286 -30.03 -57.20 28.65
CA THR A 286 -30.90 -57.48 27.47
C THR A 286 -31.28 -56.28 26.56
N ALA A 287 -31.64 -56.45 25.29
CA ALA A 287 -31.31 -57.46 24.27
C ALA A 287 -31.73 -56.95 22.87
N GLN A 288 -31.13 -57.52 21.82
CA GLN A 288 -31.70 -57.80 20.49
C GLN A 288 -32.38 -56.68 19.65
N THR A 289 -31.73 -56.40 18.50
CA THR A 289 -32.31 -56.41 17.14
C THR A 289 -33.85 -56.44 16.98
N CYS A 290 -34.41 -55.48 16.23
CA CYS A 290 -34.78 -55.75 14.83
C CYS A 290 -35.20 -54.51 14.00
N SER A 291 -35.16 -54.72 12.69
CA SER A 291 -35.43 -53.87 11.53
C SER A 291 -36.81 -53.17 11.42
N ALA A 292 -36.86 -52.05 10.67
CA ALA A 292 -37.53 -51.92 9.34
C ALA A 292 -38.42 -50.67 9.12
N THR A 293 -38.18 -49.93 8.03
CA THR A 293 -39.15 -49.13 7.19
C THR A 293 -39.91 -47.95 7.86
N SER A 294 -40.39 -46.90 7.16
CA SER A 294 -40.43 -46.55 5.72
C SER A 294 -40.63 -45.03 5.50
N ASN A 295 -40.40 -44.56 4.26
CA ASN A 295 -40.99 -43.38 3.58
C ASN A 295 -40.63 -41.96 4.14
N ALA A 296 -40.23 -40.91 3.41
CA ALA A 296 -40.39 -40.41 2.02
C ALA A 296 -41.38 -39.22 1.89
N VAL A 297 -40.93 -38.19 1.14
CA VAL A 297 -41.69 -37.14 0.39
C VAL A 297 -42.47 -36.05 1.19
N VAL A 298 -42.60 -34.76 0.78
CA VAL A 298 -41.70 -33.75 0.12
C VAL A 298 -42.44 -32.37 0.04
N ARG A 299 -41.75 -31.24 -0.27
CA ARG A 299 -42.31 -29.90 -0.70
C ARG A 299 -43.01 -29.02 0.38
N GLN A 300 -43.21 -27.69 0.25
CA GLN A 300 -42.67 -26.60 -0.63
C GLN A 300 -42.83 -25.22 0.08
N GLU A 301 -42.31 -24.14 -0.51
CA GLU A 301 -42.49 -22.72 -0.13
C GLU A 301 -43.93 -22.18 -0.36
N GLU A 302 -44.36 -21.13 0.37
CA GLU A 302 -44.55 -19.75 -0.17
C GLU A 302 -45.09 -18.76 0.89
N ALA A 303 -45.28 -17.49 0.53
CA ALA A 303 -45.42 -16.33 1.43
C ALA A 303 -46.76 -15.55 1.30
N VAL A 304 -46.80 -14.34 1.89
CA VAL A 304 -47.63 -13.14 1.54
C VAL A 304 -48.77 -12.71 2.51
N SER A 305 -48.78 -11.39 2.79
CA SER A 305 -49.91 -10.48 3.12
C SER A 305 -50.09 -9.89 4.53
N LYS A 306 -50.25 -8.55 4.54
CA LYS A 306 -50.81 -7.61 5.55
C LYS A 306 -52.35 -7.46 5.32
N PRO A 307 -53.21 -6.62 5.98
CA PRO A 307 -52.95 -5.24 6.51
C PRO A 307 -53.84 -4.64 7.66
N LEU A 308 -53.66 -3.32 7.95
CA LEU A 308 -54.62 -2.31 8.49
C LEU A 308 -55.09 -2.47 9.98
N VAL A 309 -55.54 -1.47 10.78
CA VAL A 309 -55.96 -0.04 10.65
C VAL A 309 -55.49 0.80 11.89
N ALA A 310 -55.51 2.13 11.83
CA ALA A 310 -55.16 3.09 12.91
C ALA A 310 -56.35 3.56 13.79
N VAL A 311 -56.06 4.19 14.95
CA VAL A 311 -57.01 5.03 15.73
C VAL A 311 -56.31 6.28 16.29
N LEU A 312 -56.96 7.44 16.16
CA LEU A 312 -56.58 8.75 16.74
C LEU A 312 -57.25 8.98 18.11
N LYS A 313 -56.62 9.76 19.00
CA LYS A 313 -57.36 10.58 19.98
C LYS A 313 -56.61 11.86 20.35
N LEU A 314 -57.36 12.95 20.41
CA LEU A 314 -56.95 14.32 20.75
C LEU A 314 -57.55 14.73 22.12
N SER A 315 -57.18 15.93 22.58
CA SER A 315 -57.61 16.65 23.81
C SER A 315 -56.71 16.45 25.03
N GLY A 316 -56.32 17.48 25.80
CA GLY A 316 -56.58 18.93 25.66
C GLY A 316 -56.84 19.63 27.00
N SER A 317 -56.52 20.93 27.08
CA SER A 317 -56.78 21.85 28.22
C SER A 317 -55.92 21.58 29.49
N SER A 318 -55.50 22.58 30.27
CA SER A 318 -55.75 24.04 30.25
C SER A 318 -54.49 24.82 30.63
#